data_AF-A0A078AWP6-F1
#
_entry.id   AF-A0A078AWP6-F1
#
_cell.length_a   1.000
_cell.length_b   1.000
_cell.length_c   1.000
_cell.angle_alpha   90.00
_cell.angle_beta   90.00
_cell.angle_gamma   90.00
#
_symmetry.space_group_name_H-M   'P 1'
#
loop_
_entity.id
_entity.type
_entity.pdbx_description
1 polymer ?
#
loop_
_entity_poly.entity_id
_entity_poly.type
_entity_poly.pdbx_seq_one_letter_code
_entity_poly.pdbx_strand_id
1 'polypeptide(L)'
;MLDKQEKHQRFLEFLTRYDLIDPPLHERGIKQAQLQQNLVNIFDYRLVFVSPHRRTIMTAITIFQSYFTVSERHHQSLRFILLPLAKEVLNNSNDLVMTYEELNDYTNKISIENPYITFDFSYFEEYKEPCYSTWLYQILTNQEKRLNLISKFKECPDAKKIGIQQIIENNGRCIETLDEIYDRSQLLKALLNKIILQEQERKQLASNEKILVVSHSRMMTSFFSEGFDMKRNQTINSRHYDNCEIVPYYNDIIRSETDSIIN
;
A
#
# COMPACT_ATOMS: atom_id res chain seq x y z
N MET A 1 -31.18 -23.16 -12.15
CA MET A 1 -30.25 -22.05 -12.45
C MET A 1 -30.64 -20.89 -11.56
N LEU A 2 -29.73 -20.32 -10.77
CA LEU A 2 -30.04 -19.15 -9.93
C LEU A 2 -30.44 -17.96 -10.83
N ASP A 3 -31.46 -17.23 -10.42
CA ASP A 3 -31.89 -15.99 -11.08
C ASP A 3 -30.76 -14.96 -11.07
N LYS A 4 -30.70 -14.10 -12.09
CA LYS A 4 -29.69 -13.04 -12.23
C LYS A 4 -29.70 -12.10 -11.03
N GLN A 5 -30.88 -11.81 -10.48
CA GLN A 5 -31.01 -10.97 -9.28
C GLN A 5 -30.41 -11.67 -8.06
N GLU A 6 -30.68 -12.95 -7.86
CA GLU A 6 -30.12 -13.72 -6.74
C GLU A 6 -28.59 -13.81 -6.82
N LYS A 7 -28.03 -14.03 -8.02
CA LYS A 7 -26.56 -14.03 -8.22
C LYS A 7 -25.94 -12.68 -7.87
N HIS A 8 -26.58 -11.59 -8.29
CA HIS A 8 -26.11 -10.22 -8.00
C HIS A 8 -26.19 -9.91 -6.51
N GLN A 9 -27.26 -10.32 -5.84
CA GLN A 9 -27.41 -10.15 -4.40
C GLN A 9 -26.32 -10.90 -3.62
N ARG A 10 -26.05 -12.17 -3.96
CA ARG A 10 -24.95 -12.93 -3.34
C ARG A 10 -23.58 -12.32 -3.60
N PHE A 11 -23.38 -11.71 -4.77
CA PHE A 11 -22.15 -10.99 -5.08
C PHE A 11 -21.98 -9.77 -4.17
N LEU A 12 -23.03 -8.94 -4.02
CA LEU A 12 -22.99 -7.80 -3.09
C LEU A 12 -22.73 -8.25 -1.65
N GLU A 13 -23.44 -9.29 -1.18
CA GLU A 13 -23.24 -9.87 0.15
C GLU A 13 -21.77 -10.24 0.38
N PHE A 14 -21.15 -10.90 -0.61
CA PHE A 14 -19.73 -11.27 -0.55
C PHE A 14 -18.81 -10.04 -0.49
N LEU A 15 -19.04 -9.02 -1.31
CA LEU A 15 -18.23 -7.79 -1.33
C LEU A 15 -18.35 -6.96 -0.04
N THR A 16 -19.38 -7.20 0.77
CA THR A 16 -19.70 -6.42 1.97
C THR A 16 -19.44 -7.16 3.28
N ARG A 17 -18.72 -8.29 3.24
CA ARG A 17 -18.46 -9.11 4.42
C ARG A 17 -17.51 -8.42 5.39
N TYR A 18 -17.99 -8.14 6.59
CA TYR A 18 -17.18 -7.54 7.66
C TYR A 18 -16.02 -8.44 8.11
N ASP A 19 -16.19 -9.75 8.10
CA ASP A 19 -15.14 -10.71 8.47
C ASP A 19 -13.99 -10.79 7.46
N LEU A 20 -14.18 -10.21 6.27
CA LEU A 20 -13.17 -10.12 5.23
C LEU A 20 -12.51 -8.73 5.17
N ILE A 21 -12.79 -7.83 6.12
CA ILE A 21 -12.10 -6.54 6.20
C ILE A 21 -10.63 -6.74 6.56
N ASP A 22 -9.75 -6.11 5.78
CA ASP A 22 -8.29 -6.21 5.87
C ASP A 22 -7.76 -7.61 6.22
N PRO A 23 -8.07 -8.62 5.39
CA PRO A 23 -7.84 -10.00 5.75
C PRO A 23 -6.33 -10.28 5.80
N PRO A 24 -5.88 -11.20 6.67
CA PRO A 24 -4.50 -11.66 6.67
C PRO A 24 -4.17 -12.40 5.36
N LEU A 25 -2.88 -12.67 5.13
CA LEU A 25 -2.49 -13.57 4.04
C LEU A 25 -3.09 -14.97 4.24
N HIS A 26 -3.59 -15.53 3.15
CA HIS A 26 -3.89 -16.95 3.06
C HIS A 26 -2.59 -17.78 3.03
N GLU A 27 -2.65 -19.06 3.39
CA GLU A 27 -1.48 -19.97 3.38
C GLU A 27 -0.70 -19.97 2.06
N ARG A 28 -1.43 -19.89 0.94
CA ARG A 28 -0.82 -19.79 -0.40
C ARG A 28 0.01 -18.51 -0.54
N GLY A 29 -0.50 -17.38 -0.04
CA GLY A 29 0.22 -16.10 -0.04
C GLY A 29 1.47 -16.15 0.83
N ILE A 30 1.40 -16.80 2.00
CA ILE A 30 2.55 -17.02 2.88
C ILE A 30 3.64 -17.82 2.14
N LYS A 31 3.27 -18.93 1.49
CA LYS A 31 4.21 -19.73 0.68
C LYS A 31 4.83 -18.92 -0.46
N GLN A 32 4.03 -18.10 -1.15
CA GLN A 32 4.52 -17.21 -2.21
C GLN A 32 5.55 -16.20 -1.68
N ALA A 33 5.33 -15.63 -0.51
CA ALA A 33 6.29 -14.74 0.15
C ALA A 33 7.56 -15.49 0.60
N GLN A 34 7.42 -16.69 1.18
CA GLN A 34 8.57 -17.51 1.59
C GLN A 34 9.51 -17.85 0.43
N LEU A 35 8.95 -18.12 -0.77
CA LEU A 35 9.75 -18.39 -1.97
C LEU A 35 10.64 -17.20 -2.39
N GLN A 36 10.29 -15.98 -2.00
CA GLN A 36 11.07 -14.79 -2.33
C GLN A 36 12.22 -14.51 -1.35
N GLN A 37 12.27 -15.19 -0.20
CA GLN A 37 13.31 -14.96 0.82
C GLN A 37 14.72 -15.13 0.26
N ASN A 38 14.94 -16.15 -0.58
CA ASN A 38 16.24 -16.37 -1.20
C ASN A 38 16.70 -15.20 -2.06
N LEU A 39 15.79 -14.56 -2.80
CA LEU A 39 16.10 -13.39 -3.62
C LEU A 39 16.36 -12.16 -2.74
N VAL A 40 15.52 -11.94 -1.73
CA VAL A 40 15.66 -10.81 -0.81
C VAL A 40 16.97 -10.86 -0.03
N ASN A 41 17.39 -12.05 0.42
CA ASN A 41 18.63 -12.24 1.19
C ASN A 41 19.92 -11.95 0.40
N ILE A 42 19.85 -11.75 -0.92
CA ILE A 42 21.01 -11.41 -1.76
C ILE A 42 21.35 -9.91 -1.67
N PHE A 43 20.35 -9.08 -1.34
CA PHE A 43 20.51 -7.63 -1.34
C PHE A 43 20.62 -7.09 0.08
N ASP A 44 21.36 -6.00 0.25
CA ASP A 44 21.46 -5.29 1.51
C ASP A 44 20.37 -4.22 1.58
N TYR A 45 19.22 -4.54 2.17
CA TYR A 45 18.10 -3.62 2.33
C TYR A 45 18.27 -2.76 3.57
N ARG A 46 17.97 -1.46 3.41
CA ARG A 46 17.93 -0.49 4.51
C ARG A 46 16.51 -0.03 4.84
N LEU A 47 15.74 0.26 3.79
CA LEU A 47 14.38 0.80 3.90
C LEU A 47 13.40 -0.14 3.21
N VAL A 48 12.28 -0.39 3.90
CA VAL A 48 11.16 -1.16 3.35
C VAL A 48 9.92 -0.30 3.43
N PHE A 49 9.42 0.16 2.29
CA PHE A 49 8.16 0.88 2.20
C PHE A 49 7.01 -0.12 2.09
N VAL A 50 6.01 -0.01 2.95
CA VAL A 50 4.95 -1.03 3.06
C VAL A 50 3.58 -0.36 3.05
N SER A 51 2.67 -0.91 2.24
CA SER A 51 1.25 -0.59 2.32
C SER A 51 0.68 -0.94 3.71
N PRO A 52 -0.20 -0.11 4.31
CA PRO A 52 -0.74 -0.34 5.65
C PRO A 52 -1.73 -1.50 5.78
N HIS A 53 -1.98 -2.26 4.71
CA HIS A 53 -2.81 -3.45 4.75
C HIS A 53 -2.13 -4.59 5.52
N ARG A 54 -2.88 -5.30 6.36
CA ARG A 54 -2.39 -6.46 7.12
C ARG A 54 -1.69 -7.48 6.23
N ARG A 55 -2.28 -7.84 5.09
CA ARG A 55 -1.70 -8.78 4.12
C ARG A 55 -0.35 -8.33 3.58
N THR A 56 -0.15 -7.03 3.34
CA THR A 56 1.12 -6.50 2.82
C THR A 56 2.19 -6.49 3.89
N ILE A 57 1.83 -6.10 5.12
CA ILE A 57 2.74 -6.15 6.28
C ILE A 57 3.18 -7.59 6.53
N MET A 58 2.25 -8.55 6.49
CA MET A 58 2.58 -9.98 6.59
C MET A 58 3.51 -10.43 5.46
N THR A 59 3.28 -9.99 4.21
CA THR A 59 4.20 -10.30 3.09
C THR A 59 5.60 -9.78 3.40
N ALA A 60 5.72 -8.51 3.78
CA ALA A 60 7.00 -7.87 4.08
C ALA A 60 7.76 -8.59 5.22
N ILE A 61 7.09 -8.93 6.32
CA ILE A 61 7.71 -9.68 7.41
C ILE A 61 8.15 -11.08 6.92
N THR A 62 7.30 -11.76 6.15
CA THR A 62 7.57 -13.12 5.69
C THR A 62 8.77 -13.16 4.74
N ILE A 63 8.92 -12.21 3.81
CA ILE A 63 10.07 -12.17 2.90
C ILE A 63 11.38 -11.84 3.62
N PHE A 64 11.33 -11.15 4.77
CA PHE A 64 12.49 -10.81 5.59
C PHE A 64 12.73 -11.78 6.75
N GLN A 65 11.93 -12.85 6.89
CA GLN A 65 11.97 -13.75 8.04
C GLN A 65 13.35 -14.42 8.25
N SER A 66 14.02 -14.81 7.16
CA SER A 66 15.37 -15.40 7.21
C SER A 66 16.50 -14.37 7.06
N TYR A 67 16.16 -13.11 6.76
CA TYR A 67 17.13 -12.06 6.44
C TYR A 67 18.16 -11.84 7.56
N PHE A 68 17.69 -11.83 8.81
CA PHE A 68 18.55 -11.62 9.98
C PHE A 68 19.33 -12.87 10.41
N THR A 69 18.99 -14.05 9.88
CA THR A 69 19.62 -15.33 10.28
C THR A 69 20.78 -15.74 9.36
N VAL A 70 20.75 -15.31 8.10
CA VAL A 70 21.66 -15.81 7.05
C VAL A 70 22.95 -14.98 6.94
N SER A 71 22.99 -13.79 7.52
CA SER A 71 24.05 -12.82 7.23
C SER A 71 24.50 -12.08 8.48
N GLU A 72 25.75 -12.31 8.87
CA GLU A 72 26.51 -11.48 9.82
C GLU A 72 26.63 -10.01 9.34
N ARG A 73 26.20 -9.68 8.10
CA ARG A 73 26.22 -8.31 7.57
C ARG A 73 25.03 -7.47 8.04
N HIS A 74 23.93 -8.09 8.46
CA HIS A 74 22.67 -7.39 8.73
C HIS A 74 22.40 -7.18 10.23
N HIS A 75 23.41 -6.70 10.96
CA HIS A 75 23.26 -6.30 12.37
C HIS A 75 22.40 -5.04 12.57
N GLN A 76 21.98 -4.39 11.48
CA GLN A 76 21.12 -3.22 11.54
C GLN A 76 19.64 -3.61 11.49
N SER A 77 18.83 -2.91 12.28
CA SER A 77 17.38 -3.03 12.19
C SER A 77 16.86 -2.52 10.84
N LEU A 78 15.91 -3.26 10.27
CA LEU A 78 15.15 -2.81 9.12
C LEU A 78 14.06 -1.85 9.58
N ARG A 79 13.98 -0.68 8.92
CA ARG A 79 12.91 0.28 9.15
C ARG A 79 11.83 0.10 8.10
N PHE A 80 10.64 -0.27 8.54
CA PHE A 80 9.44 -0.43 7.74
C PHE A 80 8.65 0.87 7.76
N ILE A 81 8.68 1.62 6.67
CA ILE A 81 7.97 2.90 6.55
C ILE A 81 6.58 2.64 5.97
N LEU A 82 5.54 2.93 6.75
CA LEU A 82 4.16 2.72 6.32
C LEU A 82 3.69 3.87 5.45
N LEU A 83 3.21 3.55 4.24
CA LEU A 83 2.79 4.53 3.24
C LEU A 83 1.30 4.39 2.92
N PRO A 84 0.43 5.28 3.43
CA PRO A 84 -1.00 5.28 3.11
C PRO A 84 -1.30 5.28 1.61
N LEU A 85 -0.53 6.04 0.82
CA LEU A 85 -0.70 6.11 -0.64
C LEU A 85 -0.45 4.77 -1.34
N ALA A 86 0.32 3.85 -0.75
CA ALA A 86 0.62 2.53 -1.30
C ALA A 86 -0.49 1.49 -1.05
N LYS A 87 -1.64 1.90 -0.50
CA LYS A 87 -2.84 1.07 -0.32
C LYS A 87 -3.38 0.52 -1.65
N GLU A 88 -4.00 -0.66 -1.61
CA GLU A 88 -4.79 -1.20 -2.72
C GLU A 88 -5.92 -0.23 -3.12
N VAL A 89 -6.48 -0.43 -4.31
CA VAL A 89 -7.74 0.22 -4.72
C VAL A 89 -8.87 -0.05 -3.73
N LEU A 90 -9.73 0.94 -3.47
CA LEU A 90 -10.95 0.80 -2.69
C LEU A 90 -12.08 0.24 -3.57
N ASN A 91 -12.25 -1.09 -3.55
CA ASN A 91 -13.23 -1.77 -4.39
C ASN A 91 -14.25 -2.60 -3.58
N ASN A 92 -13.80 -3.33 -2.56
CA ASN A 92 -14.64 -4.18 -1.72
C ASN A 92 -14.22 -4.16 -0.25
N SER A 93 -14.88 -4.96 0.60
CA SER A 93 -14.58 -5.04 2.04
C SER A 93 -13.11 -5.32 2.33
N ASN A 94 -12.42 -6.12 1.52
CA ASN A 94 -11.02 -6.49 1.73
C ASN A 94 -10.06 -5.31 1.55
N ASP A 95 -10.54 -4.26 0.89
CA ASP A 95 -9.82 -3.03 0.66
C ASP A 95 -10.07 -1.98 1.75
N LEU A 96 -11.01 -2.24 2.66
CA LEU A 96 -11.07 -1.54 3.93
C LEU A 96 -9.91 -2.02 4.81
N VAL A 97 -9.51 -1.16 5.74
CA VAL A 97 -8.23 -1.24 6.46
C VAL A 97 -8.45 -1.07 7.95
N MET A 98 -7.44 -1.46 8.73
CA MET A 98 -7.35 -1.11 10.14
C MET A 98 -7.37 0.43 10.34
N THR A 99 -7.95 0.89 11.46
CA THR A 99 -7.75 2.26 11.91
C THR A 99 -6.27 2.49 12.23
N TYR A 100 -5.88 3.75 12.41
CA TYR A 100 -4.51 4.05 12.81
C TYR A 100 -4.12 3.33 14.12
N GLU A 101 -5.01 3.34 15.12
CA GLU A 101 -4.77 2.70 16.42
C GLU A 101 -4.66 1.18 16.28
N GLU A 102 -5.59 0.55 15.56
CA GLU A 102 -5.55 -0.89 15.28
C GLU A 102 -4.25 -1.29 14.56
N LEU A 103 -3.83 -0.49 13.58
CA LEU A 103 -2.59 -0.72 12.83
C LEU A 103 -1.36 -0.54 13.72
N ASN A 104 -1.30 0.51 14.53
CA ASN A 104 -0.21 0.77 15.47
C ASN A 104 -0.08 -0.37 16.49
N ASP A 105 -1.18 -0.82 17.09
CA ASP A 105 -1.20 -1.95 18.02
C ASP A 105 -0.74 -3.24 17.34
N TYR A 106 -1.17 -3.47 16.11
CA TYR A 106 -0.75 -4.62 15.32
C TYR A 106 0.76 -4.61 15.05
N THR A 107 1.33 -3.48 14.61
CA THR A 107 2.77 -3.35 14.33
C THR A 107 3.64 -3.33 15.57
N ASN A 108 3.12 -2.86 16.71
CA ASN A 108 3.83 -2.89 17.98
C ASN A 108 4.04 -4.34 18.46
N LYS A 109 3.01 -5.19 18.35
CA LYS A 109 3.13 -6.62 18.65
C LYS A 109 4.19 -7.29 17.78
N ILE A 110 4.20 -6.99 16.48
CA ILE A 110 5.21 -7.51 15.55
C ILE A 110 6.62 -7.07 15.96
N SER A 111 6.82 -5.79 16.31
CA SER A 111 8.12 -5.26 16.72
C SER A 111 8.64 -5.91 18.01
N ILE A 112 7.74 -6.24 18.94
CA ILE A 112 8.10 -6.96 20.18
C ILE A 112 8.58 -8.38 19.86
N GLU A 113 7.90 -9.07 18.95
CA GLU A 113 8.25 -10.43 18.51
C GLU A 113 9.50 -10.45 17.60
N ASN A 114 9.77 -9.34 16.90
CA ASN A 114 10.86 -9.20 15.93
C ASN A 114 11.62 -7.88 16.17
N PRO A 115 12.51 -7.81 17.18
CA PRO A 115 13.17 -6.56 17.58
C PRO A 115 14.08 -5.93 16.52
N TYR A 116 14.38 -6.66 15.44
CA TYR A 116 15.12 -6.16 14.28
C TYR A 116 14.25 -5.42 13.25
N ILE A 117 12.93 -5.42 13.42
CA ILE A 117 11.99 -4.69 12.57
C ILE A 117 11.37 -3.58 13.40
N THR A 118 11.45 -2.35 12.89
CA THR A 118 10.77 -1.19 13.46
C THR A 118 9.81 -0.60 12.45
N PHE A 119 8.67 -0.08 12.90
CA PHE A 119 7.70 0.58 12.04
C PHE A 119 7.76 2.09 12.20
N ASP A 120 7.78 2.80 11.08
CA ASP A 120 7.81 4.25 11.00
C ASP A 120 6.49 4.77 10.42
N PHE A 121 5.77 5.54 11.25
CA PHE A 121 4.48 6.15 10.93
C PHE A 121 4.59 7.64 10.58
N SER A 122 5.80 8.20 10.44
CA SER A 122 6.00 9.64 10.21
C SER A 122 5.22 10.22 9.03
N TYR A 123 5.07 9.44 7.94
CA TYR A 123 4.30 9.84 6.75
C TYR A 123 2.81 9.51 6.84
N PHE A 124 2.39 8.89 7.92
CA PHE A 124 0.98 8.63 8.21
C PHE A 124 0.31 9.84 8.84
N GLU A 125 1.08 10.65 9.60
CA GLU A 125 0.59 11.83 10.31
C GLU A 125 -0.16 12.81 9.40
N GLU A 126 0.29 12.97 8.16
CA GLU A 126 -0.32 13.84 7.15
C GLU A 126 -1.78 13.46 6.81
N TYR A 127 -2.20 12.23 7.12
CA TYR A 127 -3.53 11.69 6.79
C TYR A 127 -4.43 11.47 8.01
N LYS A 128 -4.03 11.90 9.21
CA LYS A 128 -4.77 11.64 10.45
C LYS A 128 -5.91 12.62 10.72
N GLU A 129 -5.82 13.85 10.22
CA GLU A 129 -6.83 14.88 10.45
C GLU A 129 -8.02 14.69 9.49
N PRO A 130 -9.28 14.86 9.91
CA PRO A 130 -9.75 15.34 11.21
C PRO A 130 -10.03 14.23 12.25
N CYS A 131 -9.89 12.95 11.91
CA CYS A 131 -9.90 11.87 12.89
C CYS A 131 -9.15 10.63 12.40
N TYR A 132 -8.52 9.91 13.33
CA TYR A 132 -7.63 8.77 13.08
C TYR A 132 -8.26 7.62 12.29
N SER A 133 -9.58 7.50 12.27
CA SER A 133 -10.31 6.50 11.48
C SER A 133 -10.54 6.92 10.03
N THR A 134 -10.35 8.19 9.65
CA THR A 134 -10.63 8.70 8.29
C THR A 134 -9.48 8.59 7.30
N TRP A 135 -8.28 8.19 7.72
CA TRP A 135 -7.08 8.25 6.87
C TRP A 135 -7.28 7.55 5.51
N LEU A 136 -8.06 6.46 5.49
CA LEU A 136 -8.46 5.72 4.29
C LEU A 136 -9.07 6.62 3.21
N TYR A 137 -9.85 7.62 3.61
CA TYR A 137 -10.53 8.52 2.69
C TYR A 137 -9.68 9.75 2.37
N GLN A 138 -8.74 10.11 3.23
CA GLN A 138 -7.84 11.25 3.01
C GLN A 138 -6.93 11.05 1.80
N ILE A 139 -6.56 9.80 1.51
CA ILE A 139 -5.70 9.44 0.37
C ILE A 139 -6.42 9.51 -0.99
N LEU A 140 -7.74 9.68 -1.03
CA LEU A 140 -8.48 9.77 -2.28
C LEU A 140 -8.13 11.07 -3.02
N THR A 141 -7.82 10.94 -4.32
CA THR A 141 -7.41 12.05 -5.18
C THR A 141 -8.61 12.86 -5.68
N ASN A 142 -9.77 12.23 -5.84
CA ASN A 142 -11.01 12.93 -6.13
C ASN A 142 -11.52 13.69 -4.90
N GLN A 143 -11.38 15.02 -4.95
CA GLN A 143 -11.70 15.91 -3.83
C GLN A 143 -13.19 15.88 -3.45
N GLU A 144 -14.10 15.85 -4.42
CA GLU A 144 -15.54 15.82 -4.14
C GLU A 144 -15.91 14.52 -3.41
N LYS A 145 -15.45 13.38 -3.93
CA LYS A 145 -15.65 12.06 -3.32
C LYS A 145 -15.06 12.00 -1.91
N ARG A 146 -13.82 12.47 -1.74
CA ARG A 146 -13.15 12.56 -0.45
C ARG A 146 -13.98 13.36 0.57
N LEU A 147 -14.39 14.57 0.20
CA LEU A 147 -15.18 15.44 1.08
C LEU A 147 -16.54 14.84 1.42
N ASN A 148 -17.20 14.19 0.44
CA ASN A 148 -18.45 13.48 0.67
C ASN A 148 -18.27 12.37 1.72
N LEU A 149 -17.27 11.51 1.55
CA LEU A 149 -17.01 10.39 2.47
C LEU A 149 -16.61 10.85 3.87
N ILE A 150 -15.76 11.87 3.97
CA ILE A 150 -15.36 12.44 5.26
C ILE A 150 -16.56 13.07 5.98
N SER A 151 -17.46 13.74 5.25
CA SER A 151 -18.63 14.38 5.85
C SER A 151 -19.56 13.38 6.56
N LYS A 152 -19.65 12.14 6.06
CA LYS A 152 -20.44 11.05 6.65
C LYS A 152 -19.96 10.63 8.05
N PHE A 153 -18.72 10.95 8.45
CA PHE A 153 -18.23 10.65 9.80
C PHE A 153 -18.95 11.41 10.91
N LYS A 154 -19.57 12.56 10.59
CA LYS A 154 -20.39 13.30 11.56
C LYS A 154 -21.57 12.47 12.06
N GLU A 155 -22.09 11.59 11.21
CA GLU A 155 -23.25 10.73 11.49
C GLU A 155 -22.84 9.31 11.84
N CYS A 156 -21.73 8.82 11.26
CA CYS A 156 -21.23 7.47 11.47
C CYS A 156 -19.70 7.49 11.67
N PRO A 157 -19.19 7.52 12.92
CA PRO A 157 -17.76 7.58 13.21
C PRO A 157 -17.02 6.24 12.97
N ASP A 158 -17.52 5.42 12.04
CA ASP A 158 -16.94 4.13 11.65
C ASP A 158 -16.65 4.13 10.15
N ALA A 159 -15.37 4.27 9.83
CA ALA A 159 -14.86 4.28 8.46
C ALA A 159 -15.24 3.03 7.68
N LYS A 160 -15.19 1.86 8.34
CA LYS A 160 -15.46 0.58 7.71
C LYS A 160 -16.93 0.51 7.33
N LYS A 161 -17.82 0.93 8.23
CA LYS A 161 -19.27 0.99 7.95
C LYS A 161 -19.61 1.95 6.80
N ILE A 162 -18.99 3.12 6.75
CA ILE A 162 -19.14 4.05 5.61
C ILE A 162 -18.70 3.37 4.30
N GLY A 163 -17.57 2.66 4.32
CA GLY A 163 -17.02 1.98 3.15
C GLY A 163 -17.93 0.86 2.64
N ILE A 164 -18.46 0.04 3.55
CA ILE A 164 -19.44 -1.00 3.23
C ILE A 164 -20.71 -0.39 2.62
N GLN A 165 -21.24 0.67 3.23
CA GLN A 165 -22.40 1.37 2.69
C GLN A 165 -22.14 1.90 1.27
N GLN A 166 -20.94 2.43 1.01
CA GLN A 166 -20.55 2.92 -0.31
C GLN A 166 -20.44 1.80 -1.35
N ILE A 167 -19.94 0.62 -0.97
CA ILE A 167 -19.93 -0.55 -1.86
C ILE A 167 -21.36 -0.93 -2.26
N ILE A 168 -22.31 -0.90 -1.30
CA ILE A 168 -23.73 -1.18 -1.54
C ILE A 168 -24.35 -0.12 -2.44
N GLU A 169 -24.17 1.17 -2.12
CA GLU A 169 -24.70 2.32 -2.88
C GLU A 169 -24.17 2.33 -4.32
N ASN A 170 -22.91 1.95 -4.52
CA ASN A 170 -22.29 1.83 -5.85
C ASN A 170 -22.61 0.49 -6.55
N ASN A 171 -23.50 -0.32 -5.98
CA ASN A 171 -23.92 -1.60 -6.53
C ASN A 171 -22.75 -2.56 -6.83
N GLY A 172 -21.78 -2.59 -5.91
CA GLY A 172 -20.57 -3.43 -6.00
C GLY A 172 -19.54 -2.95 -7.01
N ARG A 173 -19.70 -1.74 -7.56
CA ARG A 173 -18.67 -1.11 -8.39
C ARG A 173 -17.57 -0.52 -7.53
N CYS A 174 -16.38 -0.48 -8.10
CA CYS A 174 -15.21 0.10 -7.47
C CYS A 174 -15.45 1.56 -7.05
N ILE A 175 -15.06 1.91 -5.82
CA ILE A 175 -15.22 3.28 -5.30
C ILE A 175 -14.17 4.19 -5.92
N GLU A 176 -12.93 3.71 -6.07
CA GLU A 176 -11.87 4.43 -6.81
C GLU A 176 -11.90 4.10 -8.30
N THR A 177 -11.73 5.09 -9.16
CA THR A 177 -11.59 4.89 -10.62
C THR A 177 -10.13 4.64 -11.03
N LEU A 178 -9.89 4.18 -12.25
CA LEU A 178 -8.52 3.85 -12.69
C LEU A 178 -7.62 5.09 -12.81
N ASP A 179 -8.18 6.23 -13.22
CA ASP A 179 -7.50 7.54 -13.24
C ASP A 179 -7.15 8.00 -11.81
N GLU A 180 -8.07 7.84 -10.86
CA GLU A 180 -7.82 8.19 -9.45
C GLU A 180 -6.66 7.35 -8.86
N ILE A 181 -6.60 6.05 -9.18
CA ILE A 181 -5.49 5.18 -8.76
C ILE A 181 -4.18 5.62 -9.43
N TYR A 182 -4.22 6.00 -10.71
CA TYR A 182 -3.06 6.52 -11.42
C TYR A 182 -2.54 7.80 -10.77
N ASP A 183 -3.40 8.77 -10.50
CA ASP A 183 -3.04 10.01 -9.82
C ASP A 183 -2.42 9.74 -8.45
N ARG A 184 -3.03 8.82 -7.67
CA ARG A 184 -2.50 8.40 -6.36
C ARG A 184 -1.13 7.74 -6.48
N SER A 185 -0.89 6.99 -7.54
CA SER A 185 0.42 6.38 -7.80
C SER A 185 1.50 7.42 -8.13
N GLN A 186 1.14 8.55 -8.77
CA GLN A 186 2.07 9.66 -8.98
C GLN A 186 2.40 10.36 -7.65
N LEU A 187 1.41 10.56 -6.79
CA LEU A 187 1.66 11.07 -5.43
C LEU A 187 2.58 10.14 -4.64
N LEU A 188 2.40 8.82 -4.76
CA LEU A 188 3.28 7.83 -4.14
C LEU A 188 4.71 7.92 -4.67
N LYS A 189 4.91 8.06 -6.00
CA LYS A 189 6.24 8.25 -6.59
C LYS A 189 6.92 9.50 -6.04
N ALA A 190 6.21 10.63 -6.03
CA ALA A 190 6.73 11.89 -5.52
C ALA A 190 7.13 11.78 -4.04
N LEU A 191 6.28 11.14 -3.23
CA LEU A 191 6.58 10.88 -1.83
C LEU A 191 7.81 9.99 -1.67
N LEU A 192 7.88 8.85 -2.36
CA LEU A 192 9.04 7.96 -2.30
C LEU A 192 10.33 8.68 -2.67
N ASN A 193 10.33 9.45 -3.77
CA ASN A 193 11.50 10.22 -4.19
C ASN A 193 11.93 11.21 -3.10
N LYS A 194 10.99 11.96 -2.51
CA LYS A 194 11.25 12.88 -1.40
C LYS A 194 11.93 12.16 -0.23
N ILE A 195 11.40 11.01 0.19
CA ILE A 195 11.95 10.25 1.32
C ILE A 195 13.36 9.74 0.99
N ILE A 196 13.55 9.17 -0.19
CA ILE A 196 14.83 8.60 -0.62
C ILE A 196 15.91 9.68 -0.67
N LEU A 197 15.60 10.86 -1.23
CA LEU A 197 16.52 11.99 -1.26
C LEU A 197 16.91 12.46 0.16
N GLN A 198 15.93 12.58 1.07
CA GLN A 198 16.20 12.94 2.47
C GLN A 198 17.12 11.94 3.18
N GLU A 199 16.94 10.64 2.91
CA GLU A 199 17.76 9.57 3.49
C GLU A 199 19.19 9.56 2.92
N GLN A 200 19.34 9.87 1.63
CA GLN A 200 20.64 10.03 0.97
C GLN A 200 21.38 11.27 1.50
N GLU A 201 20.71 12.41 1.64
CA GLU A 201 21.28 13.65 2.19
C GLU A 201 21.79 13.47 3.63
N ARG A 202 21.04 12.71 4.44
CA ARG A 202 21.43 12.35 5.81
C ARG A 202 22.52 11.28 5.88
N LYS A 203 22.99 10.77 4.73
CA LYS A 203 23.93 9.64 4.62
C LYS A 203 23.46 8.39 5.37
N GLN A 204 22.14 8.18 5.41
CA GLN A 204 21.50 7.02 6.05
C GLN A 204 21.22 5.87 5.07
N LEU A 205 21.45 6.10 3.78
CA LEU A 205 21.38 5.11 2.72
C LEU A 205 22.72 5.08 1.94
N ALA A 206 23.44 3.96 2.04
CA ALA A 206 24.67 3.73 1.29
C ALA A 206 24.39 3.36 -0.19
N SER A 207 25.38 3.54 -1.05
CA SER A 207 25.22 3.32 -2.51
C SER A 207 24.96 1.86 -2.90
N ASN A 208 25.39 0.91 -2.07
CA ASN A 208 25.15 -0.53 -2.24
C ASN A 208 23.82 -0.98 -1.63
N GLU A 209 23.26 -0.20 -0.70
CA GLU A 209 22.00 -0.54 -0.04
C GLU A 209 20.82 -0.40 -1.01
N LYS A 210 19.80 -1.22 -0.77
CA LYS A 210 18.59 -1.31 -1.55
C LYS A 210 17.38 -0.88 -0.75
N ILE A 211 16.36 -0.50 -1.50
CA ILE A 211 15.05 -0.15 -1.01
C ILE A 211 14.08 -1.18 -1.56
N LEU A 212 13.12 -1.58 -0.74
CA LEU A 212 12.00 -2.40 -1.20
C LEU A 212 10.69 -1.65 -1.01
N VAL A 213 9.78 -1.78 -1.98
CA VAL A 213 8.39 -1.33 -1.86
C VAL A 213 7.49 -2.56 -1.92
N VAL A 214 6.68 -2.78 -0.90
CA VAL A 214 5.70 -3.87 -0.82
C VAL A 214 4.31 -3.25 -0.86
N SER A 215 3.57 -3.53 -1.93
CA SER A 215 2.25 -2.94 -2.19
C SER A 215 1.35 -3.97 -2.90
N HIS A 216 0.37 -3.52 -3.68
CA HIS A 216 -0.68 -4.34 -4.28
C HIS A 216 -0.70 -4.21 -5.80
N SER A 217 -1.31 -5.20 -6.45
CA SER A 217 -1.23 -5.36 -7.91
C SER A 217 -1.74 -4.14 -8.69
N ARG A 218 -2.88 -3.54 -8.33
CA ARG A 218 -3.44 -2.40 -9.08
C ARG A 218 -2.64 -1.12 -8.84
N MET A 219 -2.19 -0.91 -7.61
CA MET A 219 -1.28 0.19 -7.29
C MET A 219 0.03 0.07 -8.07
N MET A 220 0.66 -1.11 -8.08
CA MET A 220 1.90 -1.34 -8.84
C MET A 220 1.70 -1.26 -10.36
N THR A 221 0.56 -1.73 -10.88
CA THR A 221 0.20 -1.56 -12.30
C THR A 221 0.20 -0.08 -12.69
N SER A 222 -0.36 0.78 -11.85
CA SER A 222 -0.42 2.22 -12.09
C SER A 222 0.95 2.88 -11.86
N PHE A 223 1.64 2.48 -10.80
CA PHE A 223 2.98 2.97 -10.46
C PHE A 223 3.99 2.73 -11.58
N PHE A 224 3.99 1.55 -12.22
CA PHE A 224 4.91 1.26 -13.31
C PHE A 224 4.40 1.68 -14.69
N SER A 225 3.20 2.24 -14.80
CA SER A 225 2.69 2.75 -16.07
C SER A 225 3.41 4.03 -16.50
N GLU A 226 3.45 4.26 -17.81
CA GLU A 226 4.04 5.46 -18.43
C GLU A 226 3.05 6.64 -18.48
N GLY A 227 1.77 6.39 -18.22
CA GLY A 227 0.72 7.38 -18.38
C GLY A 227 -0.67 6.82 -18.19
N PHE A 228 -1.67 7.69 -18.36
CA PHE A 228 -3.08 7.32 -18.35
C PHE A 228 -3.79 7.87 -19.60
N ASP A 229 -4.49 7.00 -20.33
CA ASP A 229 -5.29 7.38 -21.50
C ASP A 229 -6.74 7.65 -21.08
N MET A 230 -7.09 8.93 -20.94
CA MET A 230 -8.45 9.36 -20.55
C MET A 230 -9.53 8.90 -21.54
N LYS A 231 -9.22 8.74 -22.83
CA LYS A 231 -10.22 8.33 -23.84
C LYS A 231 -10.51 6.85 -23.73
N ARG A 232 -9.50 6.04 -23.44
CA ARG A 232 -9.62 4.58 -23.29
C ARG A 232 -9.88 4.13 -21.84
N ASN A 233 -9.76 5.05 -20.88
CA ASN A 233 -9.88 4.79 -19.45
C ASN A 233 -8.97 3.64 -18.98
N GLN A 234 -7.68 3.73 -19.33
CA GLN A 234 -6.68 2.70 -19.01
C GLN A 234 -5.27 3.29 -18.84
N THR A 235 -4.43 2.61 -18.07
CA THR A 235 -3.00 2.90 -17.95
C THR A 235 -2.25 2.56 -19.25
N ILE A 236 -1.24 3.36 -19.59
CA ILE A 236 -0.40 3.21 -20.79
C ILE A 236 0.82 2.35 -20.44
N ASN A 237 1.13 1.37 -21.29
CA ASN A 237 2.28 0.47 -21.17
C ASN A 237 2.40 -0.22 -19.78
N SER A 238 1.27 -0.42 -19.11
CA SER A 238 1.20 -1.15 -17.86
C SER A 238 1.19 -2.67 -18.08
N ARG A 239 1.67 -3.43 -17.10
CA ARG A 239 1.53 -4.89 -17.07
C ARG A 239 0.84 -5.37 -15.80
N HIS A 240 0.33 -6.59 -15.85
CA HIS A 240 -0.10 -7.30 -14.65
C HIS A 240 1.13 -7.81 -13.86
N TYR A 241 0.99 -7.87 -12.55
CA TYR A 241 2.01 -8.36 -11.62
C TYR A 241 1.48 -9.55 -10.85
N ASP A 242 2.28 -10.61 -10.78
CA ASP A 242 1.92 -11.79 -10.00
C ASP A 242 2.08 -11.52 -8.49
N ASN A 243 1.36 -12.30 -7.67
CA ASN A 243 1.48 -12.20 -6.22
C ASN A 243 2.92 -12.49 -5.76
N CYS A 244 3.49 -11.57 -4.98
CA CYS A 244 4.87 -11.61 -4.50
C CYS A 244 5.93 -11.57 -5.62
N GLU A 245 5.59 -11.13 -6.83
CA GLU A 245 6.59 -10.86 -7.86
C GLU A 245 7.53 -9.72 -7.42
N ILE A 246 8.84 -9.97 -7.45
CA ILE A 246 9.85 -8.94 -7.19
C ILE A 246 10.33 -8.37 -8.52
N VAL A 247 10.22 -7.05 -8.65
CA VAL A 247 10.49 -6.34 -9.90
C VAL A 247 11.49 -5.21 -9.65
N PRO A 248 12.56 -5.10 -10.45
CA PRO A 248 13.49 -4.00 -10.30
C PRO A 248 12.83 -2.70 -10.73
N TYR A 249 13.12 -1.63 -10.00
CA TYR A 249 12.74 -0.27 -10.36
C TYR A 249 14.00 0.56 -10.57
N TYR A 250 14.23 0.97 -11.81
CA TYR A 250 15.33 1.84 -12.18
C TYR A 250 14.77 3.26 -12.32
N ASN A 251 15.06 4.12 -11.35
CA ASN A 251 14.62 5.49 -11.40
C ASN A 251 15.62 6.32 -12.21
N ASP A 252 15.34 6.51 -13.50
CA ASP A 252 16.17 7.38 -14.36
C ASP A 252 16.06 8.87 -13.99
N ILE A 253 15.05 9.24 -13.17
CA ILE A 253 14.71 10.64 -12.85
C ILE A 253 15.68 11.28 -11.85
N ILE A 254 16.48 10.51 -11.11
CA ILE A 254 17.43 11.09 -10.12
C ILE A 254 18.59 11.84 -10.82
N ARG A 255 18.75 11.75 -12.15
CA ARG A 255 19.84 12.43 -12.87
C ARG A 255 19.44 13.72 -13.61
N SER A 256 18.16 14.03 -13.83
CA SER A 256 17.80 15.08 -14.81
C SER A 256 17.32 16.41 -14.24
N GLU A 257 17.00 16.52 -12.95
CA GLU A 257 16.45 17.78 -12.38
C GLU A 257 17.42 18.55 -11.46
N THR A 258 18.51 17.94 -11.01
CA THR A 258 19.55 18.65 -10.25
C THR A 258 20.50 19.45 -11.14
N ASP A 259 20.65 19.10 -12.42
CA ASP A 259 21.51 19.83 -13.38
C ASP A 259 20.79 21.00 -14.07
N SER A 260 19.47 21.13 -13.94
CA SER A 260 18.66 22.19 -14.57
C SER A 260 18.22 23.31 -13.61
N ILE A 261 18.51 23.18 -12.30
CA ILE A 261 18.19 24.20 -11.28
C ILE A 261 19.46 24.94 -10.79
N ILE A 262 20.66 24.55 -11.25
CA ILE A 262 21.94 25.18 -10.89
C ILE A 262 22.65 25.79 -12.12
N ASN A 263 21.91 26.34 -13.09
CA ASN A 263 22.45 27.29 -14.07
C ASN A 263 21.47 28.42 -14.35
#